data_AF-A0A1Y7VMB1-F1
#
_entry.id   AF-A0A1Y7VMB1-F1
#
_cell.length_a   1.000
_cell.length_b   1.000
_cell.length_c   1.000
_cell.angle_alpha   90.00
_cell.angle_beta   90.00
_cell.angle_gamma   90.00
#
_symmetry.space_group_name_H-M   'P 1'
#
loop_
_entity.id
_entity.type
_entity.pdbx_description
1 polymer ?
#
loop_
_entity_poly.entity_id
_entity_poly.type
_entity_poly.pdbx_seq_one_letter_code
_entity_poly.pdbx_strand_id
1 'polypeptide(L)'
;MPEIEASVRDSELFSPPSDVRGMRELDRTAFKKTVSIPVLKARKEVVNRLMRALRRVALQRPGIKRVIEDPKDEDSRLIMLDPYRMLTADSFDKAELGVLKELDVSPQLSQYNLELTYENFKSEEILKAVLPEGQDVTSGFSRV
;
A
#
# COMPACT_ATOMS: atom_id res chain seq x y z
N MET A 1 -22.71 -6.22 -6.49
CA MET A 1 -22.14 -5.22 -5.57
C MET A 1 -20.69 -5.63 -5.28
N PRO A 2 -19.67 -5.13 -6.01
CA PRO A 2 -18.29 -5.63 -5.92
C PRO A 2 -17.33 -4.77 -5.06
N GLU A 3 -17.79 -3.67 -4.45
CA GLU A 3 -16.90 -2.73 -3.73
C GLU A 3 -16.43 -3.20 -2.35
N ILE A 4 -17.08 -4.21 -1.75
CA ILE A 4 -16.81 -4.62 -0.36
C ILE A 4 -15.67 -5.65 -0.27
N GLU A 5 -15.47 -6.48 -1.31
CA GLU A 5 -14.44 -7.54 -1.30
C GLU A 5 -13.01 -7.00 -1.42
N ALA A 6 -12.81 -5.83 -2.06
CA ALA A 6 -11.49 -5.22 -2.15
C ALA A 6 -11.00 -4.77 -0.77
N SER A 7 -11.87 -4.12 0.01
CA SER A 7 -11.55 -3.58 1.33
C SER A 7 -11.16 -4.63 2.38
N VAL A 8 -11.67 -5.87 2.25
CA VAL A 8 -11.35 -6.97 3.18
C VAL A 8 -9.99 -7.60 2.85
N ARG A 9 -9.61 -7.65 1.57
CA ARG A 9 -8.35 -8.29 1.12
C ARG A 9 -7.13 -7.36 1.22
N ASP A 10 -7.35 -6.05 1.14
CA ASP A 10 -6.39 -5.01 1.55
C ASP A 10 -5.87 -5.24 2.99
N SER A 11 -6.71 -5.83 3.85
CA SER A 11 -6.37 -6.04 5.26
C SER A 11 -5.31 -7.13 5.43
N GLU A 12 -5.26 -8.23 4.68
CA GLU A 12 -4.35 -9.36 5.01
C GLU A 12 -2.88 -9.07 4.68
N LEU A 13 -2.59 -8.56 3.48
CA LEU A 13 -1.22 -8.24 3.06
C LEU A 13 -0.61 -7.16 3.95
N PHE A 14 -1.43 -6.19 4.32
CA PHE A 14 -1.01 -5.02 5.05
C PHE A 14 -1.43 -5.02 6.52
N SER A 15 -1.89 -6.14 7.08
CA SER A 15 -2.18 -6.30 8.51
C SER A 15 -0.90 -6.45 9.31
N PRO A 16 -0.90 -5.98 10.58
CA PRO A 16 0.17 -6.28 11.51
C PRO A 16 0.42 -7.80 11.59
N PRO A 17 1.66 -8.24 11.81
CA PRO A 17 1.96 -9.65 11.99
C PRO A 17 1.24 -10.22 13.22
N SER A 18 0.78 -11.47 13.15
CA SER A 18 0.08 -12.13 14.27
C SER A 18 0.90 -12.24 15.55
N ASP A 19 2.22 -12.01 15.47
CA ASP A 19 3.16 -12.00 16.58
C ASP A 19 2.83 -10.90 17.63
N VAL A 20 2.17 -9.81 17.22
CA VAL A 20 1.80 -8.73 18.14
C VAL A 20 0.54 -9.05 18.97
N ARG A 21 -0.10 -10.20 18.75
CA ARG A 21 -1.37 -10.56 19.37
C ARG A 21 -1.23 -10.95 20.83
N GLY A 22 -1.97 -10.29 21.71
CA GLY A 22 -1.89 -10.50 23.15
C GLY A 22 -0.62 -9.91 23.79
N MET A 23 0.09 -9.02 23.10
CA MET A 23 1.26 -8.34 23.66
C MET A 23 0.87 -7.56 24.94
N ARG A 24 1.58 -7.87 26.02
CA ARG A 24 1.44 -7.15 27.30
C ARG A 24 2.22 -5.84 27.33
N GLU A 25 3.31 -5.78 26.57
CA GLU A 25 4.13 -4.60 26.35
C GLU A 25 4.13 -4.28 24.85
N LEU A 26 3.83 -3.04 24.49
CA LEU A 26 3.71 -2.62 23.09
C LEU A 26 5.11 -2.49 22.47
N ASP A 27 5.63 -3.59 21.91
CA ASP A 27 6.87 -3.56 21.16
C ASP A 27 6.63 -3.08 19.72
N ARG A 28 7.11 -1.88 19.39
CA ARG A 28 6.94 -1.29 18.05
C ARG A 28 7.73 -2.02 16.96
N THR A 29 8.79 -2.75 17.34
CA THR A 29 9.63 -3.46 16.38
C THR A 29 8.98 -4.74 15.89
N ALA A 30 8.10 -5.35 16.70
CA ALA A 30 7.29 -6.50 16.30
C ALA A 30 6.27 -6.16 15.20
N PHE A 31 5.92 -4.88 15.00
CA PHE A 31 5.06 -4.44 13.89
C PHE A 31 5.79 -4.33 12.54
N LYS A 32 7.11 -4.58 12.50
CA LYS A 32 7.88 -4.53 11.25
C LYS A 32 7.44 -5.66 10.32
N LYS A 33 6.94 -5.31 9.15
CA LYS A 33 6.51 -6.26 8.12
C LYS A 33 7.00 -5.81 6.76
N THR A 34 7.70 -6.69 6.07
CA THR A 34 8.16 -6.43 4.70
C THR A 34 7.15 -7.00 3.71
N VAL A 35 6.60 -6.15 2.85
CA VAL A 35 5.62 -6.56 1.83
C VAL A 35 6.16 -6.21 0.45
N SER A 36 6.19 -7.18 -0.45
CA SER A 36 6.60 -6.96 -1.83
C SER A 36 5.42 -6.37 -2.62
N ILE A 37 5.57 -5.13 -3.08
CA ILE A 37 4.57 -4.41 -3.87
C ILE A 37 5.10 -4.13 -5.29
N PRO A 38 4.24 -4.15 -6.31
CA PRO A 38 4.63 -3.75 -7.66
C PRO A 38 4.86 -2.24 -7.70
N VAL A 39 5.96 -1.83 -8.31
CA VAL A 39 6.32 -0.44 -8.55
C VAL A 39 6.58 -0.22 -10.03
N LEU A 40 6.12 0.92 -10.53
CA LEU A 40 6.40 1.36 -11.89
C LEU A 40 7.47 2.44 -11.86
N LYS A 41 8.57 2.22 -12.60
CA LYS A 41 9.61 3.25 -12.78
C LYS A 41 9.17 4.24 -13.85
N ALA A 42 9.17 5.53 -13.51
CA ALA A 42 8.80 6.60 -14.42
C ALA A 42 9.66 7.84 -14.19
N ARG A 43 9.84 8.69 -15.21
CA ARG A 43 10.61 9.94 -15.07
C ARG A 43 9.83 10.97 -14.25
N LYS A 44 10.55 11.80 -13.49
CA LYS A 44 9.99 12.84 -12.61
C LYS A 44 9.00 13.77 -13.32
N GLU A 45 9.26 14.09 -14.59
CA GLU A 45 8.42 14.94 -15.44
C GLU A 45 7.04 14.33 -15.71
N VAL A 46 7.00 13.02 -15.94
CA VAL A 46 5.80 12.29 -16.37
C VAL A 46 5.03 11.67 -15.22
N VAL A 47 5.66 11.54 -14.04
CA VAL A 47 5.06 10.99 -12.82
C VAL A 47 3.79 11.68 -12.41
N ASN A 48 3.68 13.01 -12.54
CA ASN A 48 2.44 13.72 -12.18
C ASN A 48 1.27 13.32 -13.09
N ARG A 49 1.54 13.12 -14.39
CA ARG A 49 0.55 12.69 -15.38
C ARG A 49 0.17 11.22 -15.16
N LEU A 50 1.16 10.37 -14.92
CA LEU A 50 0.93 8.97 -14.56
C LEU A 50 0.16 8.84 -13.26
N MET A 51 0.47 9.62 -12.22
CA MET A 51 -0.29 9.62 -10.97
C MET A 51 -1.76 9.98 -11.16
N ARG A 52 -2.11 10.79 -12.16
CA ARG A 52 -3.51 11.09 -12.50
C ARG A 52 -4.19 9.90 -13.19
N ALA A 53 -3.52 9.28 -14.16
CA ALA A 53 -4.04 8.11 -14.87
C ALA A 53 -4.15 6.89 -13.95
N LEU A 54 -3.07 6.60 -13.24
CA LEU A 54 -2.89 5.47 -12.34
C LEU A 54 -3.48 5.70 -10.95
N ARG A 55 -4.21 6.80 -10.70
CA ARG A 55 -4.78 7.08 -9.37
C ARG A 55 -5.66 5.94 -8.86
N ARG A 56 -6.36 5.23 -9.77
CA ARG A 56 -7.30 4.15 -9.45
C ARG A 56 -6.61 2.84 -9.05
N VAL A 57 -5.35 2.70 -9.44
CA VAL A 57 -4.55 1.46 -9.35
C VAL A 57 -3.28 1.65 -8.53
N ALA A 58 -2.92 2.90 -8.23
CA ALA A 58 -1.87 3.27 -7.31
C ALA A 58 -2.27 2.91 -5.87
N LEU A 59 -1.28 2.54 -5.07
CA LEU A 59 -1.49 2.16 -3.67
C LEU A 59 -2.07 3.35 -2.89
N GLN A 60 -3.31 3.24 -2.40
CA GLN A 60 -3.99 4.31 -1.67
C GLN A 60 -4.05 4.03 -0.17
N ARG A 61 -2.91 4.09 0.53
CA ARG A 61 -2.87 3.91 1.98
C ARG A 61 -2.39 5.16 2.73
N PRO A 62 -3.08 5.60 3.79
CA PRO A 62 -2.55 6.63 4.68
C PRO A 62 -1.26 6.14 5.33
N GLY A 63 -0.25 7.00 5.44
CA GLY A 63 1.05 6.66 6.00
C GLY A 63 2.03 5.96 5.05
N ILE A 64 1.60 5.54 3.85
CA ILE A 64 2.50 4.99 2.82
C ILE A 64 2.65 6.00 1.68
N LYS A 65 3.90 6.33 1.33
CA LYS A 65 4.19 7.21 0.19
C LYS A 65 3.91 6.45 -1.10
N ARG A 66 3.07 7.02 -1.97
CA ARG A 66 2.71 6.42 -3.28
C ARG A 66 3.82 6.55 -4.32
N VAL A 67 4.73 7.49 -4.12
CA VAL A 67 5.83 7.81 -5.01
C VAL A 67 7.08 7.88 -4.15
N ILE A 68 8.07 7.09 -4.51
CA ILE A 68 9.40 7.12 -3.91
C ILE A 68 10.41 7.52 -4.98
N GLU A 69 11.49 8.14 -4.56
CA GLU A 69 12.60 8.50 -5.44
C GLU A 69 13.51 7.28 -5.59
N ASP A 70 13.99 7.01 -6.80
CA ASP A 70 14.88 5.88 -7.02
C ASP A 70 16.29 6.27 -6.53
N PRO A 71 16.89 5.52 -5.58
CA PRO A 71 18.22 5.87 -5.06
C PRO A 71 19.34 5.71 -6.09
N LYS A 72 19.09 5.02 -7.21
CA LYS A 72 20.05 4.90 -8.32
C LYS A 72 19.91 6.03 -9.34
N ASP A 73 18.78 6.72 -9.38
CA ASP A 73 18.44 7.66 -10.44
C ASP A 73 17.52 8.77 -9.92
N GLU A 74 18.07 9.95 -9.66
CA GLU A 74 17.35 11.09 -9.07
C GLU A 74 16.24 11.64 -10.00
N ASP A 75 16.37 11.40 -11.30
CA ASP A 75 15.40 11.81 -12.32
C ASP A 75 14.26 10.79 -12.48
N SER A 76 14.41 9.59 -11.91
CA SER A 76 13.40 8.55 -11.91
C SER A 76 12.69 8.45 -10.55
N ARG A 77 11.38 8.22 -10.62
CA ARG A 77 10.55 7.94 -9.46
C ARG A 77 9.88 6.59 -9.63
N LEU A 78 9.73 5.89 -8.52
CA LEU A 78 9.00 4.63 -8.46
C LEU A 78 7.61 4.91 -7.91
N ILE A 79 6.60 4.62 -8.71
CA ILE A 79 5.19 4.74 -8.33
C ILE A 79 4.76 3.39 -7.77
N MET A 80 4.32 3.38 -6.51
CA MET A 80 3.78 2.21 -5.85
C MET A 80 2.38 1.92 -6.36
N LEU A 81 2.22 0.74 -6.94
CA LEU A 81 0.97 0.23 -7.44
C LEU A 81 0.38 -0.75 -6.44
N ASP A 82 -0.93 -0.87 -6.49
CA ASP A 82 -1.65 -1.79 -5.66
C ASP A 82 -1.44 -3.23 -6.17
N PRO A 83 -0.90 -4.15 -5.34
CA PRO A 83 -0.60 -5.52 -5.77
C PRO A 83 -1.85 -6.31 -6.18
N TYR A 84 -3.04 -5.91 -5.75
CA TYR A 84 -4.28 -6.61 -6.04
C TYR A 84 -4.98 -6.07 -7.31
N ARG A 85 -4.79 -4.78 -7.61
CA ARG A 85 -5.26 -4.17 -8.87
C ARG A 85 -4.28 -4.38 -10.04
N MET A 86 -2.98 -4.42 -9.75
CA MET A 86 -1.92 -4.47 -10.75
C MET A 86 -0.86 -5.49 -10.40
N LEU A 87 -1.13 -6.76 -10.68
CA LEU A 87 -0.11 -7.81 -10.58
C LEU A 87 0.89 -7.77 -11.74
N THR A 88 0.50 -7.27 -12.91
CA THR A 88 1.32 -7.37 -14.13
C THR A 88 1.10 -6.17 -15.05
N ALA A 89 2.10 -5.86 -15.87
CA ALA A 89 2.04 -4.83 -16.91
C ALA A 89 0.84 -4.98 -17.85
N ASP A 90 0.31 -6.19 -18.03
CA ASP A 90 -0.89 -6.44 -18.85
C ASP A 90 -2.20 -6.03 -18.18
N SER A 91 -2.18 -5.65 -16.89
CA SER A 91 -3.38 -5.17 -16.18
C SER A 91 -3.70 -3.70 -16.47
N PHE A 92 -2.84 -2.97 -17.21
CA PHE A 92 -3.14 -1.60 -17.64
C PHE A 92 -4.29 -1.59 -18.65
N ASP A 93 -5.26 -0.71 -18.42
CA ASP A 93 -6.30 -0.44 -19.41
C ASP A 93 -5.70 0.20 -20.67
N LYS A 94 -6.42 0.15 -21.80
CA LYS A 94 -6.00 0.80 -23.05
C LYS A 94 -5.69 2.30 -22.86
N ALA A 95 -6.45 2.97 -22.00
CA ALA A 95 -6.20 4.37 -21.66
C ALA A 95 -4.85 4.56 -20.96
N GLU A 96 -4.52 3.70 -19.99
CA GLU A 96 -3.27 3.74 -19.24
C GLU A 96 -2.08 3.39 -20.13
N LEU A 97 -2.19 2.33 -20.95
CA LEU A 97 -1.18 1.95 -21.95
C LEU A 97 -0.94 3.05 -22.97
N GLY A 98 -1.99 3.78 -23.37
CA GLY A 98 -1.86 4.95 -24.25
C GLY A 98 -1.02 6.04 -23.60
N VAL A 99 -1.27 6.35 -22.32
CA VAL A 99 -0.51 7.32 -21.55
C VAL A 99 0.94 6.87 -21.35
N LEU A 100 1.18 5.59 -21.02
CA LEU A 100 2.52 5.01 -20.90
C LEU A 100 3.32 5.17 -22.20
N LYS A 101 2.70 4.87 -23.35
CA LYS A 101 3.33 5.04 -24.68
C LYS A 101 3.57 6.50 -25.03
N GLU A 102 2.61 7.38 -24.76
CA GLU A 102 2.75 8.82 -25.01
C GLU A 102 3.89 9.44 -24.18
N LEU A 103 4.10 8.90 -22.98
CA LEU A 103 5.10 9.40 -22.03
C LEU A 103 6.45 8.68 -22.13
N ASP A 104 6.62 7.78 -23.11
CA ASP A 104 7.83 6.96 -23.30
C ASP A 104 8.24 6.23 -22.00
N VAL A 105 7.25 5.71 -21.27
CA VAL A 105 7.48 4.96 -20.03
C VAL A 105 7.30 3.48 -20.29
N SER A 106 8.35 2.71 -19.99
CA SER A 106 8.31 1.26 -20.05
C SER A 106 7.23 0.73 -19.09
N PRO A 107 6.28 -0.10 -19.54
CA PRO A 107 5.28 -0.70 -18.68
C PRO A 107 5.86 -1.79 -17.76
N GLN A 108 7.18 -1.82 -17.55
CA GLN A 108 7.84 -2.79 -16.70
C GLN A 108 7.54 -2.50 -15.23
N LEU A 109 6.84 -3.43 -14.60
CA LEU A 109 6.63 -3.46 -13.17
C LEU A 109 7.81 -4.16 -12.50
N SER A 110 8.43 -3.46 -11.56
CA SER A 110 9.45 -4.01 -10.66
C SER A 110 8.80 -4.36 -9.33
N GLN A 111 9.32 -5.34 -8.61
CA GLN A 111 8.90 -5.59 -7.23
C GLN A 111 9.75 -4.78 -6.27
N TYR A 112 9.11 -4.06 -5.36
CA TYR A 112 9.76 -3.30 -4.29
C TYR A 112 9.33 -3.83 -2.94
N ASN A 113 10.30 -4.11 -2.07
CA ASN A 113 10.04 -4.53 -0.71
C ASN A 113 9.79 -3.30 0.15
N LEU A 114 8.51 -3.03 0.42
CA LEU A 114 8.10 -1.97 1.32
C LEU A 114 8.15 -2.48 2.76
N GLU A 115 8.98 -1.83 3.59
CA GLU A 115 8.97 -2.06 5.02
C GLU A 115 7.83 -1.25 5.66
N LEU A 116 6.85 -1.95 6.22
CA LEU A 116 5.79 -1.38 7.02
C LEU A 116 6.23 -1.41 8.48
N THR A 117 6.15 -0.26 9.13
CA THR A 117 6.45 -0.10 10.55
C THR A 117 5.18 0.31 11.30
N TYR A 118 5.24 0.31 12.64
CA TYR A 118 4.14 0.76 13.51
C TYR A 118 3.47 2.05 13.02
N GLU A 119 4.24 3.04 12.54
CA GLU A 119 3.72 4.33 12.09
C GLU A 119 2.91 4.26 10.78
N ASN A 120 3.05 3.18 10.01
CA ASN A 120 2.30 2.95 8.77
C ASN A 120 0.94 2.29 9.02
N PHE A 121 0.67 1.81 10.25
CA PHE A 121 -0.61 1.22 10.62
C PHE A 121 -1.50 2.25 11.31
N LYS A 122 -2.81 2.15 11.07
CA LYS A 122 -3.78 2.94 11.83
C LYS A 122 -3.84 2.43 13.27
N SER A 123 -4.11 3.32 14.21
CA SER A 123 -4.27 2.98 15.62
C SER A 123 -5.33 1.88 15.83
N GLU A 124 -6.40 1.88 15.04
CA GLU A 124 -7.45 0.84 15.08
C GLU A 124 -6.91 -0.55 14.68
N GLU A 125 -6.06 -0.62 13.66
CA GLU A 125 -5.45 -1.87 13.18
C GLU A 125 -4.44 -2.41 14.19
N ILE A 126 -3.64 -1.50 14.78
CA ILE A 126 -2.71 -1.83 15.86
C ILE A 126 -3.49 -2.38 17.05
N LEU A 127 -4.56 -1.69 17.48
CA LEU A 127 -5.34 -2.10 18.65
C LEU A 127 -5.97 -3.48 18.42
N LYS A 128 -6.60 -3.70 17.26
CA LYS A 128 -7.15 -5.00 16.89
C LYS A 128 -6.09 -6.10 16.85
N ALA A 129 -4.87 -5.78 16.40
CA ALA A 129 -3.80 -6.76 16.32
C ALA A 129 -3.22 -7.12 17.68
N VAL A 130 -3.16 -6.19 18.65
CA VAL A 130 -2.71 -6.50 20.02
C VAL A 130 -3.79 -7.15 20.88
N LEU A 131 -5.06 -6.94 20.54
CA LEU A 131 -6.18 -7.53 21.29
C LEU A 131 -6.27 -9.06 21.04
N PRO A 132 -6.62 -9.84 22.08
CA PRO A 132 -6.88 -11.27 21.93
C PRO A 132 -8.11 -11.56 21.07
N GLU A 133 -8.18 -12.76 20.49
CA GLU A 133 -9.35 -13.21 19.73
C GLU A 133 -10.65 -13.12 20.54
N GLY A 134 -11.67 -12.49 19.96
CA GLY A 134 -12.99 -12.32 20.60
C GLY A 134 -13.20 -11.00 21.35
N GLN A 135 -12.23 -10.09 21.33
CA GLN A 135 -12.39 -8.74 21.89
C GLN A 135 -12.48 -7.70 20.77
N ASP A 136 -13.70 -7.29 20.43
CA ASP A 136 -13.93 -6.14 19.56
C ASP A 136 -13.42 -4.86 20.23
N VAL A 137 -12.93 -3.92 19.41
CA VAL A 137 -12.62 -2.54 19.82
C VAL A 137 -13.90 -1.94 20.41
N THR A 138 -14.06 -2.04 21.73
CA THR A 138 -15.24 -1.51 22.40
C THR A 138 -15.18 0.01 22.23
N SER A 139 -16.09 0.53 21.40
CA SER A 139 -16.32 1.97 21.31
C SER A 139 -17.03 2.34 22.61
N GLY A 140 -16.23 2.63 23.64
CA GLY A 140 -16.72 2.94 24.99
C GLY A 140 -17.49 4.25 24.98
N PHE A 141 -18.80 4.19 24.79
CA PHE A 141 -19.68 5.31 25.05
C PHE A 141 -20.15 5.24 26.50
N SER A 142 -19.56 6.06 27.36
CA SER A 142 -20.12 6.34 28.68
C SER A 142 -21.25 7.35 28.52
N ARG A 143 -22.49 6.94 28.80
CA ARG A 143 -23.62 7.87 28.90
C ARG A 143 -23.75 8.30 30.36
N VAL A 144 -23.54 9.59 30.59
CA VAL A 144 -23.82 10.28 31.88
C VAL A 144 -25.30 10.24 32.22
#